data_AF-A0A7X7L7U1-F1
#
_entry.id   AF-A0A7X7L7U1-F1
#
_cell.length_a   1.000
_cell.length_b   1.000
_cell.length_c   1.000
_cell.angle_alpha   90.00
_cell.angle_beta   90.00
_cell.angle_gamma   90.00
#
_symmetry.space_group_name_H-M   'P 1'
#
loop_
_entity.id
_entity.type
_entity.pdbx_description
1 polymer ?
#
loop_
_entity_poly.entity_id
_entity_poly.type
_entity_poly.pdbx_seq_one_letter_code
_entity_poly.pdbx_strand_id
1 'polypeptide(L)'
;MEYTTHDVPKLFGSAVFNDAVMRSRLPKDIYHSLKKTIEEGTDLDINSANSVASVMRDWAIEKGATHFTHWFQPLNGVTAEKHESFLSAQSNGTVIMEFNGNELIKGEPDASSFPSGGLRATFEARGYTAWDPTSYAFIKGNCLCIPTVFCSYCGSVLDKKTPLLRSMEQLNEQALRILKLFGHSDVTHVASTVGPEQEYFLIDKEMFEKRKDLKFCGRTLFGAKPPKGQEMEDHYFGAIRPRVEAFMQDLNNELWKLGIFAKTEHNEVAPSQHELAPIFTTTNTATDHNQITMEILKRTAEKHNMACLLHEKPFAGINGSGKHNNWSMSTNTGKNLLDGGKTPSSNKQFLLILTAIIKAVDEHQDLLRISVASAGNDHRLGANEAPPAILSIFLGEELTGILESLANDLIYNGNGHVSMKTGVHAIPGFRKDTTDRNRTSPFAFTGNKFEFRMVGSNMSIADA
;
A
#
# COMPACT_ATOMS: atom_id res chain seq x y z
N MET A 1 -14.51 -28.97 5.94
CA MET A 1 -13.46 -28.01 6.32
C MET A 1 -13.55 -27.87 7.82
N GLU A 2 -12.50 -28.24 8.55
CA GLU A 2 -12.40 -27.87 9.96
C GLU A 2 -12.16 -26.35 10.00
N TYR A 3 -13.10 -25.60 10.57
CA TYR A 3 -12.86 -24.20 10.89
C TYR A 3 -11.82 -24.17 12.02
N THR A 4 -10.53 -24.05 11.69
CA THR A 4 -9.51 -23.82 12.70
C THR A 4 -9.81 -22.48 13.36
N THR A 5 -10.23 -22.52 14.62
CA THR A 5 -10.47 -21.33 15.43
C THR A 5 -9.14 -20.65 15.70
N HIS A 6 -8.75 -19.72 14.83
CA HIS A 6 -7.62 -18.84 15.07
C HIS A 6 -8.09 -17.66 15.91
N ASP A 7 -7.43 -17.44 17.04
CA ASP A 7 -7.59 -16.23 17.84
C ASP A 7 -6.95 -15.08 17.05
N VAL A 8 -7.73 -14.46 16.15
CA VAL A 8 -7.27 -13.39 15.24
C VAL A 8 -6.57 -12.25 16.01
N PRO A 9 -7.09 -11.77 17.16
CA PRO A 9 -6.37 -10.81 17.99
C PRO A 9 -4.96 -11.24 18.42
N LYS A 10 -4.73 -12.53 18.74
CA LYS A 10 -3.38 -13.03 19.07
C LYS A 10 -2.51 -13.23 17.83
N LEU A 11 -3.13 -13.55 16.70
CA LEU A 11 -2.44 -13.75 15.42
C LEU A 11 -1.92 -12.43 14.85
N PHE A 12 -2.70 -11.36 15.01
CA PHE A 12 -2.44 -10.07 14.39
C PHE A 12 -1.09 -9.47 14.82
N GLY A 13 -0.22 -9.18 13.84
CA GLY A 13 1.11 -8.64 14.07
C GLY A 13 2.07 -9.58 14.82
N SER A 14 1.74 -10.87 14.95
CA SER A 14 2.55 -11.83 15.72
C SER A 14 3.92 -12.13 15.12
N ALA A 15 4.13 -11.78 13.85
CA ALA A 15 5.39 -11.89 13.11
C ALA A 15 6.04 -10.52 12.85
N VAL A 16 5.66 -9.46 13.60
CA VAL A 16 6.18 -8.09 13.43
C VAL A 16 6.84 -7.61 14.71
N PHE A 17 8.02 -6.99 14.59
CA PHE A 17 8.73 -6.34 15.69
C PHE A 17 8.13 -4.94 15.94
N ASN A 18 6.84 -4.92 16.32
CA ASN A 18 6.04 -3.71 16.47
C ASN A 18 6.30 -2.96 17.79
N ASP A 19 5.65 -1.80 17.99
CA ASP A 19 5.80 -0.99 19.22
C ASP A 19 5.56 -1.77 20.52
N ALA A 20 4.60 -2.69 20.56
CA ALA A 20 4.33 -3.50 21.75
C ALA A 20 5.49 -4.47 22.06
N VAL A 21 6.09 -5.08 21.03
CA VAL A 21 7.28 -5.93 21.17
C VAL A 21 8.48 -5.09 21.59
N MET A 22 8.70 -3.95 20.93
CA MET A 22 9.77 -3.01 21.27
C MET A 22 9.68 -2.54 22.72
N ARG A 23 8.50 -2.11 23.16
CA ARG A 23 8.27 -1.62 24.53
C ARG A 23 8.45 -2.68 25.60
N SER A 24 8.12 -3.94 25.28
CA SER A 24 8.23 -5.06 26.24
C SER A 24 9.64 -5.63 26.35
N ARG A 25 10.45 -5.53 25.28
CA ARG A 25 11.77 -6.17 25.21
C ARG A 25 12.95 -5.21 25.31
N LEU A 26 12.82 -3.99 24.78
CA LEU A 26 13.92 -3.02 24.82
C LEU A 26 14.04 -2.41 26.22
N PRO A 27 15.28 -2.11 26.67
CA PRO A 27 15.50 -1.25 27.82
C PRO A 27 14.76 0.09 27.63
N LYS A 28 14.28 0.68 28.74
CA LYS A 28 13.42 1.88 28.68
C LYS A 28 14.10 3.04 27.94
N ASP A 29 15.34 3.33 28.25
CA ASP A 29 16.16 4.37 27.60
C ASP A 29 16.31 4.13 26.09
N ILE A 30 16.62 2.89 25.69
CA ILE A 30 16.77 2.50 24.28
C ILE A 30 15.43 2.62 23.54
N TYR A 31 14.33 2.19 24.15
CA TYR A 31 12.99 2.36 23.57
C TYR A 31 12.64 3.84 23.33
N HIS A 32 12.92 4.72 24.29
CA HIS A 32 12.66 6.15 24.11
C HIS A 32 13.59 6.77 23.05
N SER A 33 14.86 6.34 22.97
CA SER A 33 15.81 6.77 21.93
C SER A 33 15.34 6.37 20.53
N LEU A 34 14.94 5.12 20.35
CA LEU A 34 14.40 4.62 19.09
C LEU A 34 13.08 5.31 18.72
N LYS A 35 12.18 5.49 19.69
CA LYS A 35 10.90 6.18 19.45
C LYS A 35 11.11 7.63 19.01
N LYS A 36 12.05 8.34 19.65
CA LYS A 36 12.45 9.68 19.25
C LYS A 36 13.00 9.70 17.82
N THR A 37 13.83 8.73 17.46
CA THR A 37 14.35 8.57 16.09
C THR A 37 13.22 8.41 15.07
N ILE A 38 12.21 7.59 15.38
CA ILE A 38 11.05 7.37 14.51
C ILE A 38 10.16 8.61 14.38
N GLU A 39 9.94 9.34 15.47
CA GLU A 39 9.01 10.48 15.52
C GLU A 39 9.64 11.80 15.03
N GLU A 40 10.93 12.02 15.32
CA GLU A 40 11.65 13.28 15.05
C GLU A 40 12.66 13.16 13.91
N GLY A 41 12.96 11.96 13.41
CA GLY A 41 13.94 11.74 12.34
C GLY A 41 15.38 11.98 12.76
N THR A 42 15.70 11.86 14.05
CA THR A 42 17.08 12.01 14.56
C THR A 42 17.92 10.76 14.33
N ASP A 43 19.24 10.89 14.26
CA ASP A 43 20.15 9.74 14.15
C ASP A 43 20.05 8.81 15.38
N LEU A 44 20.06 7.51 15.12
CA LEU A 44 20.17 6.49 16.16
C LEU A 44 21.65 6.25 16.51
N ASP A 45 22.01 6.47 17.77
CA ASP A 45 23.38 6.22 18.22
C ASP A 45 23.74 4.72 18.16
N ILE A 46 25.02 4.42 17.95
CA ILE A 46 25.49 3.05 17.72
C ILE A 46 25.26 2.13 18.93
N ASN A 47 25.22 2.65 20.16
CA ASN A 47 24.95 1.84 21.34
C ASN A 47 23.48 1.42 21.38
N SER A 48 22.57 2.36 21.09
CA SER A 48 21.16 2.08 20.90
C SER A 48 20.93 1.09 19.76
N ALA A 49 21.60 1.26 18.62
CA ALA A 49 21.50 0.34 17.49
C ALA A 49 21.98 -1.09 17.82
N ASN A 50 23.10 -1.23 18.53
CA ASN A 50 23.57 -2.54 18.99
C ASN A 50 22.58 -3.22 19.94
N SER A 51 21.97 -2.46 20.87
CA SER A 51 20.95 -2.99 21.78
C SER A 51 19.70 -3.44 21.02
N VAL A 52 19.23 -2.62 20.08
CA VAL A 52 18.08 -2.95 19.22
C VAL A 52 18.37 -4.19 18.37
N ALA A 53 19.54 -4.27 17.74
CA ALA A 53 19.95 -5.41 16.92
C ALA A 53 19.95 -6.72 17.73
N SER A 54 20.55 -6.71 18.93
CA SER A 54 20.56 -7.89 19.79
C SER A 54 19.14 -8.34 20.17
N VAL A 55 18.28 -7.40 20.58
CA VAL A 55 16.90 -7.74 20.99
C VAL A 55 16.06 -8.21 19.79
N MET A 56 16.24 -7.59 18.62
CA MET A 56 15.56 -7.96 17.38
C MET A 56 15.98 -9.36 16.91
N ARG A 57 17.28 -9.68 16.99
CA ARG A 57 17.81 -11.03 16.72
C ARG A 57 17.20 -12.07 17.65
N ASP A 58 17.24 -11.82 18.97
CA ASP A 58 16.76 -12.80 19.95
C ASP A 58 15.26 -13.06 19.76
N TRP A 59 14.48 -11.99 19.55
CA TRP A 59 13.06 -12.10 19.18
C TRP A 59 12.85 -12.91 17.89
N ALA A 60 13.67 -12.68 16.86
CA ALA A 60 13.55 -13.39 15.59
C ALA A 60 13.91 -14.88 15.71
N ILE A 61 14.97 -15.21 16.46
CA ILE A 61 15.39 -16.59 16.71
C ILE A 61 14.34 -17.35 17.52
N GLU A 62 13.73 -16.72 18.53
CA GLU A 62 12.62 -17.31 19.29
C GLU A 62 11.42 -17.67 18.39
N LYS A 63 11.24 -16.94 17.29
CA LYS A 63 10.22 -17.19 16.26
C LYS A 63 10.67 -18.17 15.18
N GLY A 64 11.88 -18.73 15.29
CA GLY A 64 12.44 -19.71 14.36
C GLY A 64 13.21 -19.12 13.18
N ALA A 65 13.54 -17.82 13.21
CA ALA A 65 14.38 -17.22 12.18
C ALA A 65 15.84 -17.70 12.32
N THR A 66 16.44 -18.04 11.18
CA THR A 66 17.86 -18.44 11.09
C THR A 66 18.70 -17.46 10.26
N HIS A 67 18.02 -16.60 9.50
CA HIS A 67 18.60 -15.60 8.64
C HIS A 67 18.00 -14.22 8.91
N PHE A 68 18.69 -13.18 8.45
CA PHE A 68 18.15 -11.85 8.29
C PHE A 68 18.39 -11.35 6.86
N THR A 69 17.66 -10.31 6.49
CA THR A 69 17.82 -9.64 5.20
C THR A 69 17.43 -8.18 5.30
N HIS A 70 18.17 -7.33 4.59
CA HIS A 70 17.71 -6.01 4.23
C HIS A 70 16.72 -6.15 3.09
N TRP A 71 15.45 -5.88 3.39
CA TRP A 71 14.34 -5.95 2.46
C TRP A 71 14.13 -4.56 1.85
N PHE A 72 14.20 -4.45 0.52
CA PHE A 72 14.05 -3.17 -0.19
C PHE A 72 13.28 -3.32 -1.50
N GLN A 73 12.88 -2.18 -2.06
CA GLN A 73 12.05 -2.08 -3.26
C GLN A 73 12.81 -1.38 -4.40
N PRO A 74 13.64 -2.12 -5.18
CA PRO A 74 14.36 -1.54 -6.31
C PRO A 74 13.41 -1.05 -7.43
N LEU A 75 13.96 -0.35 -8.42
CA LEU A 75 13.19 0.28 -9.51
C LEU A 75 12.48 -0.70 -10.47
N ASN A 76 12.59 -2.02 -10.27
CA ASN A 76 11.95 -3.04 -11.12
C ASN A 76 10.50 -3.36 -10.72
N GLY A 77 9.97 -2.73 -9.65
CA GLY A 77 8.58 -2.92 -9.20
C GLY A 77 8.33 -4.18 -8.38
N VAL A 78 9.37 -4.92 -8.00
CA VAL A 78 9.31 -6.04 -7.05
C VAL A 78 10.27 -5.82 -5.89
N THR A 79 10.10 -6.57 -4.80
CA THR A 79 10.99 -6.51 -3.64
C THR A 79 12.24 -7.36 -3.86
N ALA A 80 13.33 -7.00 -3.20
CA ALA A 80 14.59 -7.74 -3.25
C ALA A 80 15.11 -8.07 -1.85
N GLU A 81 15.77 -9.22 -1.76
CA GLU A 81 16.29 -9.78 -0.51
C GLU A 81 17.63 -10.49 -0.77
N LYS A 82 18.55 -10.34 0.18
CA LYS A 82 19.77 -11.14 0.31
C LYS A 82 19.78 -11.74 1.70
N HIS A 83 19.67 -13.06 1.80
CA HIS A 83 19.57 -13.74 3.09
C HIS A 83 20.97 -14.02 3.65
N GLU A 84 21.23 -13.48 4.83
CA GLU A 84 22.47 -13.69 5.58
C GLU A 84 22.14 -14.45 6.86
N SER A 85 22.93 -15.47 7.19
CA SER A 85 22.71 -16.21 8.42
C SER A 85 23.19 -15.39 9.61
N PHE A 86 22.50 -15.50 10.74
CA PHE A 86 23.02 -15.00 12.02
C PHE A 86 24.27 -15.77 12.48
N LEU A 87 24.61 -16.89 11.86
CA LEU A 87 25.69 -17.76 12.31
C LEU A 87 27.06 -17.09 12.13
N SER A 88 27.78 -16.96 13.23
CA SER A 88 29.15 -16.44 13.30
C SER A 88 30.06 -17.50 13.93
N ALA A 89 31.19 -17.78 13.27
CA ALA A 89 32.15 -18.80 13.69
C ALA A 89 33.12 -18.24 14.72
N GLN A 90 33.31 -18.94 15.82
CA GLN A 90 34.29 -18.60 16.85
C GLN A 90 35.62 -19.32 16.61
N SER A 91 36.70 -18.72 17.12
CA SER A 91 38.08 -19.23 16.95
C SER A 91 38.31 -20.61 17.58
N ASN A 92 37.47 -21.03 18.52
CA ASN A 92 37.47 -22.34 19.17
C ASN A 92 36.68 -23.43 18.40
N GLY A 93 36.14 -23.11 17.22
CA GLY A 93 35.34 -24.02 16.40
C GLY A 93 33.87 -24.16 16.81
N THR A 94 33.39 -23.40 17.81
CA THR A 94 31.95 -23.28 18.10
C THR A 94 31.30 -22.18 17.26
N VAL A 95 29.97 -22.19 17.20
CA VAL A 95 29.19 -21.18 16.49
C VAL A 95 28.32 -20.42 17.47
N ILE A 96 28.10 -19.14 17.19
CA ILE A 96 27.16 -18.29 17.89
C ILE A 96 26.25 -17.57 16.89
N MET A 97 25.14 -17.03 17.38
CA MET A 97 24.23 -16.22 16.58
C MET A 97 24.50 -14.75 16.87
N GLU A 98 25.02 -14.02 15.90
CA GLU A 98 25.36 -12.60 15.99
C GLU A 98 24.53 -11.78 15.03
N PHE A 99 24.17 -10.58 15.48
CA PHE A 99 23.59 -9.52 14.68
C PHE A 99 23.85 -8.20 15.41
N ASN A 100 24.64 -7.33 14.79
CA ASN A 100 25.11 -6.10 15.45
C ASN A 100 24.48 -4.85 14.85
N GLY A 101 24.67 -3.71 15.52
CA GLY A 101 24.10 -2.42 15.12
C GLY A 101 24.58 -1.94 13.76
N ASN A 102 25.80 -2.27 13.34
CA ASN A 102 26.30 -1.89 12.01
C ASN A 102 25.55 -2.66 10.92
N GLU A 103 25.32 -3.95 11.13
CA GLU A 103 24.53 -4.80 10.23
C GLU A 103 23.05 -4.44 10.24
N LEU A 104 22.52 -3.88 11.33
CA LEU A 104 21.16 -3.36 11.37
C LEU A 104 21.02 -2.05 10.61
N ILE A 105 21.93 -1.09 10.84
CA ILE A 105 21.83 0.25 10.24
C ILE A 105 22.09 0.18 8.73
N LYS A 106 23.04 -0.66 8.30
CA LYS A 106 23.55 -0.64 6.94
C LYS A 106 23.85 -2.04 6.40
N GLY A 107 23.44 -2.29 5.15
CA GLY A 107 23.87 -3.43 4.36
C GLY A 107 24.64 -3.03 3.09
N GLU A 108 25.30 -4.03 2.48
CA GLU A 108 26.01 -3.89 1.21
C GLU A 108 25.52 -4.96 0.21
N PRO A 109 24.50 -4.64 -0.62
CA PRO A 109 24.13 -5.46 -1.77
C PRO A 109 24.87 -5.05 -3.05
N ASP A 110 24.77 -5.90 -4.08
CA ASP A 110 25.19 -5.58 -5.45
C ASP A 110 24.12 -4.75 -6.18
N ALA A 111 24.46 -3.50 -6.48
CA ALA A 111 23.65 -2.55 -7.23
C ALA A 111 23.73 -2.67 -8.75
N SER A 112 24.73 -3.35 -9.32
CA SER A 112 24.88 -3.44 -10.79
C SER A 112 23.80 -4.29 -11.44
N SER A 113 23.23 -5.24 -10.70
CA SER A 113 22.20 -6.17 -11.19
C SER A 113 20.77 -5.60 -11.14
N PHE A 114 20.57 -4.43 -10.53
CA PHE A 114 19.26 -3.77 -10.47
C PHE A 114 19.12 -2.70 -11.54
N PRO A 115 17.90 -2.44 -12.07
CA PRO A 115 17.70 -1.36 -13.02
C PRO A 115 18.16 -0.03 -12.44
N SER A 116 19.09 0.61 -13.13
CA SER A 116 19.70 1.87 -12.72
C SER A 116 19.43 3.00 -13.72
N GLY A 117 18.66 2.75 -14.78
CA GLY A 117 18.45 3.74 -15.85
C GLY A 117 19.74 4.15 -16.58
N GLY A 118 20.78 3.30 -16.53
CA GLY A 118 22.11 3.60 -17.10
C GLY A 118 23.05 4.34 -16.14
N LEU A 119 22.64 4.60 -14.89
CA LEU A 119 23.46 5.28 -13.88
C LEU A 119 24.62 4.42 -13.34
N ARG A 120 24.68 3.13 -13.71
CA ARG A 120 25.70 2.19 -13.21
C ARG A 120 26.20 1.29 -14.33
N ALA A 121 27.52 1.20 -14.47
CA ALA A 121 28.16 0.16 -15.26
C ALA A 121 28.28 -1.14 -14.46
N THR A 122 28.39 -2.29 -15.13
CA THR A 122 28.51 -3.60 -14.46
C THR A 122 29.75 -3.73 -13.57
N PHE A 123 30.83 -2.99 -13.85
CA PHE A 123 32.01 -2.97 -12.98
C PHE A 123 31.84 -2.11 -11.72
N GLU A 124 30.81 -1.26 -11.68
CA GLU A 124 30.45 -0.42 -10.52
C GLU A 124 29.30 -1.08 -9.77
N ALA A 125 29.61 -2.14 -9.03
CA ALA A 125 28.61 -3.02 -8.41
C ALA A 125 28.17 -2.60 -7.00
N ARG A 126 28.97 -1.84 -6.25
CA ARG A 126 28.64 -1.58 -4.83
C ARG A 126 27.36 -0.76 -4.64
N GLY A 127 26.41 -1.27 -3.87
CA GLY A 127 25.25 -0.53 -3.36
C GLY A 127 25.22 -0.50 -1.84
N TYR A 128 24.35 0.33 -1.29
CA TYR A 128 24.12 0.40 0.15
C TYR A 128 22.63 0.33 0.44
N THR A 129 22.27 -0.46 1.46
CA THR A 129 20.96 -0.38 2.10
C THR A 129 21.09 0.34 3.43
N ALA A 130 20.08 1.12 3.80
CA ALA A 130 20.00 1.74 5.12
C ALA A 130 18.63 1.46 5.73
N TRP A 131 18.61 1.13 7.02
CA TRP A 131 17.37 0.83 7.74
C TRP A 131 16.42 2.02 7.81
N ASP A 132 15.16 1.77 7.45
CA ASP A 132 14.04 2.67 7.70
C ASP A 132 13.36 2.26 9.02
N PRO A 133 13.59 2.97 10.14
CA PRO A 133 12.97 2.64 11.42
C PRO A 133 11.48 2.99 11.48
N THR A 134 10.96 3.76 10.51
CA THR A 134 9.54 4.14 10.44
C THR A 134 8.65 3.02 9.90
N SER A 135 9.26 1.94 9.38
CA SER A 135 8.58 0.70 9.01
C SER A 135 9.11 -0.46 9.85
N TYR A 136 8.22 -1.26 10.43
CA TYR A 136 8.61 -2.31 11.36
C TYR A 136 9.28 -3.49 10.65
N ALA A 137 10.32 -4.03 11.27
CA ALA A 137 10.89 -5.31 10.88
C ALA A 137 9.87 -6.44 11.10
N PHE A 138 9.90 -7.44 10.22
CA PHE A 138 8.96 -8.55 10.24
C PHE A 138 9.65 -9.86 9.90
N ILE A 139 9.02 -10.98 10.23
CA ILE A 139 9.54 -12.32 9.92
C ILE A 139 8.73 -12.90 8.77
N LYS A 140 9.43 -13.29 7.71
CA LYS A 140 8.85 -14.00 6.57
C LYS A 140 9.58 -15.32 6.37
N GLY A 141 8.85 -16.42 6.51
CA GLY A 141 9.47 -17.74 6.55
C GLY A 141 10.38 -17.88 7.76
N ASN A 142 11.65 -18.19 7.53
CA ASN A 142 12.70 -18.28 8.55
C ASN A 142 13.69 -17.10 8.51
N CYS A 143 13.28 -15.96 7.96
CA CYS A 143 14.14 -14.80 7.77
C CYS A 143 13.55 -13.53 8.42
N LEU A 144 14.37 -12.82 9.19
CA LEU A 144 14.09 -11.47 9.68
C LEU A 144 14.27 -10.46 8.53
N CYS A 145 13.18 -9.84 8.10
CA CYS A 145 13.16 -8.83 7.05
C CYS A 145 13.20 -7.43 7.68
N ILE A 146 14.24 -6.67 7.34
CA ILE A 146 14.46 -5.30 7.83
C ILE A 146 14.14 -4.34 6.67
N PRO A 147 13.08 -3.52 6.76
CA PRO A 147 12.75 -2.56 5.72
C PRO A 147 13.89 -1.56 5.51
N THR A 148 14.34 -1.40 4.28
CA THR A 148 15.48 -0.53 3.95
C THR A 148 15.23 0.33 2.73
N VAL A 149 15.90 1.48 2.73
CA VAL A 149 16.13 2.24 1.50
C VAL A 149 17.37 1.72 0.78
N PHE A 150 17.44 1.87 -0.54
CA PHE A 150 18.53 1.37 -1.36
C PHE A 150 19.11 2.43 -2.30
N CYS A 151 20.42 2.62 -2.23
CA CYS A 151 21.16 3.58 -3.04
C CYS A 151 22.46 2.99 -3.61
N SER A 152 22.95 3.62 -4.67
CA SER A 152 24.23 3.30 -5.28
C SER A 152 25.41 3.76 -4.42
N TYR A 153 26.62 3.27 -4.71
CA TYR A 153 27.87 3.77 -4.09
C TYR A 153 28.02 5.30 -4.15
N CYS A 154 27.55 5.93 -5.23
CA CYS A 154 27.66 7.38 -5.43
C CYS A 154 26.51 8.17 -4.77
N GLY A 155 25.63 7.51 -4.03
CA GLY A 155 24.47 8.12 -3.37
C GLY A 155 23.25 8.33 -4.26
N SER A 156 23.29 7.92 -5.53
CA SER A 156 22.10 7.92 -6.39
C SER A 156 21.06 6.94 -5.87
N VAL A 157 19.79 7.36 -5.84
CA VAL A 157 18.66 6.57 -5.37
C VAL A 157 18.33 5.48 -6.39
N LEU A 158 18.26 4.23 -5.94
CA LEU A 158 17.98 3.06 -6.79
C LEU A 158 16.74 2.29 -6.32
N ASP A 159 15.88 2.95 -5.55
CA ASP A 159 14.67 2.38 -4.97
C ASP A 159 13.45 3.28 -5.14
N LYS A 160 12.30 2.71 -4.81
CA LYS A 160 11.02 3.42 -4.80
C LYS A 160 10.70 4.07 -3.45
N LYS A 161 11.34 3.61 -2.37
CA LYS A 161 11.06 4.05 -0.99
C LYS A 161 11.66 5.41 -0.68
N THR A 162 12.90 5.69 -1.11
CA THR A 162 13.54 6.99 -0.82
C THR A 162 12.78 8.18 -1.43
N PRO A 163 12.35 8.15 -2.71
CA PRO A 163 11.56 9.24 -3.30
C PRO A 163 10.21 9.43 -2.59
N LEU A 164 9.56 8.33 -2.19
CA LEU A 164 8.31 8.36 -1.44
C LEU A 164 8.50 9.07 -0.08
N LEU A 165 9.51 8.69 0.69
CA LEU A 165 9.80 9.31 2.00
C LEU A 165 10.08 10.82 1.86
N ARG A 166 10.85 11.22 0.85
CA ARG A 166 11.09 12.65 0.55
C ARG A 166 9.80 13.39 0.19
N SER A 167 8.92 12.77 -0.60
CA SER A 167 7.61 13.34 -0.94
C SER A 167 6.73 13.52 0.29
N MET A 168 6.74 12.55 1.21
CA MET A 168 5.99 12.63 2.47
C MET A 168 6.50 13.76 3.36
N GLU A 169 7.81 13.94 3.46
CA GLU A 169 8.43 15.02 4.22
C GLU A 169 8.06 16.40 3.66
N GLN A 170 8.13 16.58 2.34
CA GLN A 170 7.73 17.82 1.69
C GLN A 170 6.24 18.14 1.87
N LEU A 171 5.38 17.13 1.80
CA LEU A 171 3.95 17.31 2.07
C LEU A 171 3.70 17.72 3.53
N ASN A 172 4.39 17.09 4.48
CA ASN A 172 4.31 17.41 5.90
C ASN A 172 4.68 18.89 6.15
N GLU A 173 5.81 19.36 5.63
CA GLU A 173 6.26 20.75 5.78
C GLU A 173 5.22 21.77 5.28
N GLN A 174 4.68 21.56 4.08
CA GLN A 174 3.70 22.49 3.49
C GLN A 174 2.34 22.41 4.20
N ALA A 175 1.90 21.22 4.61
CA ALA A 175 0.67 21.07 5.38
C ALA A 175 0.75 21.77 6.73
N LEU A 176 1.88 21.62 7.46
CA LEU A 176 2.12 22.32 8.72
C LEU A 176 2.12 23.84 8.55
N ARG A 177 2.70 24.36 7.46
CA ARG A 177 2.65 25.79 7.13
C ARG A 177 1.21 26.29 7.02
N ILE A 178 0.33 25.56 6.35
CA ILE A 178 -1.09 25.92 6.23
C ILE A 178 -1.77 25.85 7.59
N LEU A 179 -1.58 24.78 8.36
CA LEU A 179 -2.21 24.58 9.65
C LEU A 179 -1.87 25.69 10.66
N LYS A 180 -0.63 26.18 10.64
CA LYS A 180 -0.20 27.34 11.46
C LYS A 180 -1.00 28.60 11.17
N LEU A 181 -1.40 28.84 9.91
CA LEU A 181 -2.25 30.00 9.54
C LEU A 181 -3.67 29.91 10.12
N PHE A 182 -4.14 28.69 10.38
CA PHE A 182 -5.43 28.44 11.04
C PHE A 182 -5.33 28.34 12.58
N GLY A 183 -4.16 28.64 13.15
CA GLY A 183 -3.95 28.65 14.60
C GLY A 183 -3.68 27.27 15.24
N HIS A 184 -3.40 26.25 14.44
CA HIS A 184 -3.04 24.91 14.93
C HIS A 184 -1.54 24.85 15.28
N SER A 185 -1.18 25.35 16.47
CA SER A 185 0.19 25.30 17.00
C SER A 185 0.54 23.99 17.72
N ASP A 186 -0.47 23.18 18.02
CA ASP A 186 -0.37 21.87 18.68
C ASP A 186 0.00 20.73 17.73
N VAL A 187 -0.20 20.93 16.42
CA VAL A 187 0.14 19.96 15.39
C VAL A 187 1.62 20.06 15.02
N THR A 188 2.36 18.97 15.22
CA THR A 188 3.81 18.90 14.94
C THR A 188 4.13 18.08 13.71
N HIS A 189 3.21 17.24 13.25
CA HIS A 189 3.42 16.36 12.09
C HIS A 189 2.09 16.07 11.35
N VAL A 190 2.17 15.97 10.03
CA VAL A 190 1.10 15.55 9.13
C VAL A 190 1.63 14.41 8.26
N ALA A 191 0.97 13.26 8.34
CA ALA A 191 1.29 12.10 7.52
C ALA A 191 0.24 11.94 6.42
N SER A 192 0.67 11.61 5.19
CA SER A 192 -0.24 11.06 4.20
C SER A 192 -0.62 9.63 4.57
N THR A 193 -1.84 9.24 4.23
CA THR A 193 -2.36 7.89 4.41
C THR A 193 -2.88 7.34 3.09
N VAL A 194 -2.77 6.02 2.91
CA VAL A 194 -3.33 5.34 1.74
C VAL A 194 -3.92 3.98 2.11
N GLY A 195 -5.08 3.67 1.54
CA GLY A 195 -5.70 2.34 1.56
C GLY A 195 -5.79 1.78 0.14
N PRO A 196 -4.83 0.93 -0.29
CA PRO A 196 -4.82 0.39 -1.65
C PRO A 196 -5.78 -0.80 -1.80
N GLU A 197 -6.76 -0.70 -2.70
CA GLU A 197 -7.65 -1.80 -3.08
C GLU A 197 -6.95 -2.66 -4.13
N GLN A 198 -6.64 -3.93 -3.82
CA GLN A 198 -5.85 -4.80 -4.69
C GLN A 198 -6.75 -5.77 -5.45
N GLU A 199 -6.92 -5.54 -6.75
CA GLU A 199 -7.58 -6.51 -7.63
C GLU A 199 -6.58 -7.53 -8.20
N TYR A 200 -7.06 -8.75 -8.47
CA TYR A 200 -6.28 -9.85 -9.03
C TYR A 200 -7.17 -10.93 -9.66
N PHE A 201 -6.58 -11.78 -10.51
CA PHE A 201 -7.25 -12.97 -11.03
C PHE A 201 -6.68 -14.26 -10.43
N LEU A 202 -7.56 -15.24 -10.18
CA LEU A 202 -7.16 -16.61 -9.82
C LEU A 202 -7.58 -17.59 -10.90
N ILE A 203 -6.60 -18.29 -11.47
CA ILE A 203 -6.85 -19.35 -12.44
C ILE A 203 -6.24 -20.67 -11.98
N ASP A 204 -6.75 -21.77 -12.52
CA ASP A 204 -6.21 -23.08 -12.21
C ASP A 204 -4.75 -23.20 -12.68
N LYS A 205 -3.88 -23.71 -11.80
CA LYS A 205 -2.44 -23.82 -12.08
C LYS A 205 -2.17 -24.71 -13.28
N GLU A 206 -2.90 -25.81 -13.47
CA GLU A 206 -2.71 -26.69 -14.62
C GLU A 206 -3.01 -25.98 -15.95
N MET A 207 -4.03 -25.12 -15.96
CA MET A 207 -4.37 -24.30 -17.13
C MET A 207 -3.32 -23.21 -17.38
N PHE A 208 -2.85 -22.54 -16.33
CA PHE A 208 -1.74 -21.58 -16.41
C PHE A 208 -0.48 -22.25 -16.97
N GLU A 209 -0.16 -23.46 -16.52
CA GLU A 209 1.03 -24.20 -16.94
C GLU A 209 1.03 -24.52 -18.45
N LYS A 210 -0.15 -24.70 -19.05
CA LYS A 210 -0.33 -24.95 -20.49
C LYS A 210 -0.17 -23.69 -21.35
N ARG A 211 -0.16 -22.49 -20.76
CA ARG A 211 -0.19 -21.20 -21.48
C ARG A 211 1.12 -20.42 -21.29
N LYS A 212 2.04 -20.61 -22.25
CA LYS A 212 3.35 -19.91 -22.26
C LYS A 212 3.20 -18.38 -22.28
N ASP A 213 2.18 -17.87 -22.97
CA ASP A 213 1.89 -16.44 -23.03
C ASP A 213 1.50 -15.89 -21.65
N LEU A 214 0.65 -16.58 -20.90
CA LEU A 214 0.34 -16.20 -19.51
C LEU A 214 1.58 -16.22 -18.61
N LYS A 215 2.45 -17.22 -18.75
CA LYS A 215 3.68 -17.33 -17.94
C LYS A 215 4.67 -16.20 -18.19
N PHE A 216 4.94 -15.90 -19.46
CA PHE A 216 6.00 -14.97 -19.82
C PHE A 216 5.51 -13.53 -19.92
N CYS A 217 4.24 -13.31 -20.27
CA CYS A 217 3.69 -11.98 -20.48
C CYS A 217 2.69 -11.56 -19.38
N GLY A 218 2.30 -12.46 -18.48
CA GLY A 218 1.26 -12.19 -17.46
C GLY A 218 -0.15 -12.06 -18.03
N ARG A 219 -0.30 -12.15 -19.35
CA ARG A 219 -1.57 -12.00 -20.08
C ARG A 219 -1.64 -12.93 -21.28
N THR A 220 -2.85 -13.19 -21.72
CA THR A 220 -3.11 -13.88 -22.98
C THR A 220 -2.78 -12.97 -24.17
N LEU A 221 -2.00 -13.49 -25.12
CA LEU A 221 -1.68 -12.79 -26.37
C LEU A 221 -2.71 -13.07 -27.48
N PHE A 222 -3.34 -14.24 -27.40
CA PHE A 222 -4.41 -14.68 -28.28
C PHE A 222 -5.37 -15.60 -27.53
N GLY A 223 -6.58 -15.75 -28.05
CA GLY A 223 -7.60 -16.62 -27.46
C GLY A 223 -8.97 -16.37 -28.09
N ALA A 224 -9.76 -17.44 -28.24
CA ALA A 224 -11.15 -17.30 -28.63
C ALA A 224 -11.96 -16.65 -27.50
N LYS A 225 -13.01 -15.92 -27.85
CA LYS A 225 -13.96 -15.40 -26.85
C LYS A 225 -14.64 -16.58 -26.14
N PRO A 226 -14.84 -16.50 -24.81
CA PRO A 226 -15.58 -17.55 -24.11
C PRO A 226 -17.05 -17.57 -24.59
N PRO A 227 -17.73 -18.73 -24.56
CA PRO A 227 -19.15 -18.83 -24.91
C PRO A 227 -20.06 -17.93 -24.05
N LYS A 228 -19.65 -17.67 -22.79
CA LYS A 228 -20.28 -16.70 -21.89
C LYS A 228 -19.21 -15.69 -21.46
N GLY A 229 -19.45 -14.42 -21.77
CA GLY A 229 -18.52 -13.31 -21.46
C GLY A 229 -18.67 -12.82 -20.02
N GLN A 230 -18.40 -11.52 -19.83
CA GLN A 230 -18.56 -10.83 -18.55
C GLN A 230 -20.04 -10.52 -18.20
N GLU A 231 -20.99 -10.90 -19.05
CA GLU A 231 -22.44 -10.70 -18.85
C GLU A 231 -23.02 -11.54 -17.67
N MET A 232 -22.17 -11.99 -16.74
CA MET A 232 -22.55 -12.66 -15.51
C MET A 232 -22.93 -11.62 -14.45
N GLU A 233 -24.19 -11.20 -14.46
CA GLU A 233 -24.78 -10.30 -13.46
C GLU A 233 -24.72 -10.87 -12.02
N ASP A 234 -24.41 -12.15 -11.87
CA ASP A 234 -24.37 -12.90 -10.61
C ASP A 234 -22.97 -13.03 -9.99
N HIS A 235 -21.91 -12.56 -10.66
CA HIS A 235 -20.53 -12.73 -10.17
C HIS A 235 -20.11 -11.65 -9.16
N TYR A 236 -20.42 -10.38 -9.44
CA TYR A 236 -20.07 -9.27 -8.54
C TYR A 236 -20.83 -9.38 -7.21
N PHE A 237 -20.11 -9.48 -6.11
CA PHE A 237 -20.65 -9.86 -4.80
C PHE A 237 -21.43 -11.19 -4.77
N GLY A 238 -21.23 -12.04 -5.78
CA GLY A 238 -21.76 -13.40 -5.82
C GLY A 238 -21.09 -14.31 -4.79
N ALA A 239 -21.65 -15.51 -4.61
CA ALA A 239 -21.08 -16.49 -3.70
C ALA A 239 -19.64 -16.86 -4.10
N ILE A 240 -18.72 -16.78 -3.14
CA ILE A 240 -17.31 -17.15 -3.33
C ILE A 240 -17.23 -18.68 -3.40
N ARG A 241 -16.54 -19.21 -4.41
CA ARG A 241 -16.39 -20.66 -4.57
C ARG A 241 -15.57 -21.23 -3.40
N PRO A 242 -15.89 -22.42 -2.85
CA PRO A 242 -15.22 -22.97 -1.66
C PRO A 242 -13.68 -23.05 -1.76
N ARG A 243 -13.15 -23.31 -2.96
CA ARG A 243 -11.69 -23.32 -3.22
C ARG A 243 -11.06 -21.93 -3.10
N VAL A 244 -11.75 -20.90 -3.59
CA VAL A 244 -11.30 -19.50 -3.50
C VAL A 244 -11.43 -19.01 -2.06
N GLU A 245 -12.51 -19.38 -1.38
CA GLU A 245 -12.71 -19.07 0.04
C GLU A 245 -11.58 -19.64 0.91
N ALA A 246 -11.19 -20.91 0.69
CA ALA A 246 -10.05 -21.51 1.41
C ALA A 246 -8.73 -20.76 1.14
N PHE A 247 -8.50 -20.30 -0.10
CA PHE A 247 -7.35 -19.46 -0.43
C PHE A 247 -7.40 -18.10 0.30
N MET A 248 -8.55 -17.44 0.30
CA MET A 248 -8.78 -16.15 0.95
C MET A 248 -8.58 -16.24 2.47
N GLN A 249 -9.05 -17.32 3.10
CA GLN A 249 -8.81 -17.59 4.53
C GLN A 249 -7.32 -17.71 4.86
N ASP A 250 -6.56 -18.48 4.06
CA ASP A 250 -5.12 -18.61 4.25
C ASP A 250 -4.38 -17.29 3.99
N LEU A 251 -4.80 -16.54 2.98
CA LEU A 251 -4.28 -15.22 2.65
C LEU A 251 -4.47 -14.27 3.84
N ASN A 252 -5.68 -14.17 4.39
CA ASN A 252 -5.99 -13.34 5.55
C ASN A 252 -5.14 -13.71 6.75
N ASN A 253 -4.98 -15.01 7.04
CA ASN A 253 -4.15 -15.48 8.14
C ASN A 253 -2.68 -15.05 7.98
N GLU A 254 -2.12 -15.14 6.78
CA GLU A 254 -0.73 -14.73 6.50
C GLU A 254 -0.56 -13.20 6.60
N LEU A 255 -1.52 -12.43 6.09
CA LEU A 255 -1.50 -10.97 6.15
C LEU A 255 -1.67 -10.46 7.59
N TRP A 256 -2.59 -11.05 8.36
CA TRP A 256 -2.79 -10.69 9.76
C TRP A 256 -1.54 -10.98 10.60
N LYS A 257 -0.84 -12.12 10.39
CA LYS A 257 0.46 -12.38 11.05
C LYS A 257 1.46 -11.24 10.85
N LEU A 258 1.48 -10.67 9.66
CA LEU A 258 2.34 -9.57 9.24
C LEU A 258 1.80 -8.18 9.62
N GLY A 259 0.71 -8.10 10.40
CA GLY A 259 0.13 -6.84 10.85
C GLY A 259 -0.63 -6.08 9.76
N ILE A 260 -0.87 -6.70 8.61
CA ILE A 260 -1.63 -6.11 7.51
C ILE A 260 -3.11 -6.34 7.80
N PHE A 261 -3.86 -5.25 8.02
CA PHE A 261 -5.28 -5.32 8.35
C PHE A 261 -6.14 -5.53 7.10
N ALA A 262 -6.01 -6.70 6.48
CA ALA A 262 -6.94 -7.20 5.46
C ALA A 262 -8.38 -7.18 6.01
N LYS A 263 -9.26 -6.38 5.38
CA LYS A 263 -10.59 -6.06 5.90
C LYS A 263 -11.72 -6.56 5.01
N THR A 264 -11.58 -6.33 3.71
CA THR A 264 -12.62 -6.60 2.73
C THR A 264 -12.07 -7.52 1.65
N GLU A 265 -12.85 -8.52 1.26
CA GLU A 265 -12.59 -9.37 0.11
C GLU A 265 -13.90 -9.72 -0.58
N HIS A 266 -13.89 -9.78 -1.90
CA HIS A 266 -15.05 -10.18 -2.70
C HIS A 266 -14.66 -10.62 -4.11
N ASN A 267 -15.63 -11.22 -4.81
CA ASN A 267 -15.57 -11.36 -6.26
C ASN A 267 -15.75 -10.00 -6.94
N GLU A 268 -14.94 -9.77 -7.95
CA GLU A 268 -15.03 -8.60 -8.83
C GLU A 268 -15.93 -8.90 -10.05
N VAL A 269 -16.07 -7.95 -10.98
CA VAL A 269 -17.02 -8.06 -12.10
C VAL A 269 -16.60 -9.14 -13.10
N ALA A 270 -15.31 -9.30 -13.40
CA ALA A 270 -14.90 -10.35 -14.34
C ALA A 270 -14.86 -11.75 -13.69
N PRO A 271 -15.07 -12.82 -14.49
CA PRO A 271 -14.94 -14.19 -13.99
C PRO A 271 -13.54 -14.44 -13.45
N SER A 272 -13.43 -15.10 -12.29
CA SER A 272 -12.15 -15.38 -11.63
C SER A 272 -11.38 -14.12 -11.17
N GLN A 273 -12.00 -12.94 -11.19
CA GLN A 273 -11.45 -11.71 -10.64
C GLN A 273 -11.93 -11.54 -9.19
N HIS A 274 -11.02 -11.07 -8.33
CA HIS A 274 -11.26 -10.84 -6.92
C HIS A 274 -10.59 -9.54 -6.48
N GLU A 275 -11.03 -9.00 -5.34
CA GLU A 275 -10.43 -7.85 -4.69
C GLU A 275 -10.08 -8.18 -3.23
N LEU A 276 -9.00 -7.57 -2.74
CA LEU A 276 -8.66 -7.48 -1.33
C LEU A 276 -8.35 -6.02 -0.97
N ALA A 277 -9.00 -5.48 0.05
CA ALA A 277 -8.72 -4.14 0.57
C ALA A 277 -8.34 -4.19 2.07
N PRO A 278 -7.11 -3.73 2.43
CA PRO A 278 -6.72 -3.51 3.80
C PRO A 278 -7.22 -2.14 4.32
N ILE A 279 -7.29 -1.98 5.64
CA ILE A 279 -7.46 -0.65 6.26
C ILE A 279 -6.26 0.22 5.92
N PHE A 280 -6.51 1.51 5.64
CA PHE A 280 -5.45 2.48 5.36
C PHE A 280 -4.47 2.63 6.54
N THR A 281 -3.25 2.98 6.21
CA THR A 281 -2.22 3.37 7.19
C THR A 281 -1.36 4.49 6.59
N THR A 282 -0.26 4.89 7.24
CA THR A 282 0.69 5.85 6.68
C THR A 282 1.18 5.38 5.31
N THR A 283 1.41 6.29 4.37
CA THR A 283 1.75 5.93 2.99
C THR A 283 2.98 5.03 2.89
N ASN A 284 4.00 5.28 3.73
CA ASN A 284 5.20 4.43 3.80
C ASN A 284 4.86 2.98 4.17
N THR A 285 4.16 2.78 5.30
CA THR A 285 3.79 1.44 5.77
C THR A 285 2.81 0.75 4.82
N ALA A 286 1.85 1.49 4.25
CA ALA A 286 0.90 0.96 3.29
C ALA A 286 1.58 0.47 2.00
N THR A 287 2.65 1.16 1.58
CA THR A 287 3.46 0.76 0.43
C THR A 287 4.16 -0.56 0.69
N ASP A 288 4.81 -0.70 1.85
CA ASP A 288 5.47 -1.95 2.24
C ASP A 288 4.44 -3.09 2.36
N HIS A 289 3.30 -2.82 3.00
CA HIS A 289 2.20 -3.77 3.14
C HIS A 289 1.62 -4.22 1.79
N ASN A 290 1.49 -3.32 0.81
CA ASN A 290 0.98 -3.68 -0.51
C ASN A 290 1.95 -4.59 -1.27
N GLN A 291 3.26 -4.31 -1.21
CA GLN A 291 4.28 -5.19 -1.82
C GLN A 291 4.26 -6.59 -1.21
N ILE A 292 4.21 -6.66 0.12
CA ILE A 292 4.05 -7.93 0.84
C ILE A 292 2.75 -8.62 0.42
N THR A 293 1.64 -7.89 0.33
CA THR A 293 0.34 -8.44 -0.08
C THR A 293 0.41 -9.07 -1.47
N MET A 294 1.00 -8.40 -2.45
CA MET A 294 1.19 -8.93 -3.82
C MET A 294 2.02 -10.22 -3.84
N GLU A 295 3.06 -10.31 -3.01
CA GLU A 295 3.88 -11.51 -2.87
C GLU A 295 3.08 -12.67 -2.23
N ILE A 296 2.40 -12.40 -1.11
CA ILE A 296 1.63 -13.40 -0.36
C ILE A 296 0.45 -13.90 -1.19
N LEU A 297 -0.19 -13.06 -2.01
CA LEU A 297 -1.21 -13.45 -2.98
C LEU A 297 -0.70 -14.55 -3.92
N LYS A 298 0.46 -14.34 -4.55
CA LYS A 298 1.08 -15.31 -5.47
C LYS A 298 1.45 -16.60 -4.75
N ARG A 299 2.15 -16.49 -3.61
CA ARG A 299 2.61 -17.63 -2.81
C ARG A 299 1.44 -18.48 -2.28
N THR A 300 0.37 -17.84 -1.83
CA THR A 300 -0.80 -18.54 -1.30
C THR A 300 -1.58 -19.22 -2.43
N ALA A 301 -1.66 -18.59 -3.62
CA ALA A 301 -2.36 -19.19 -4.75
C ALA A 301 -1.70 -20.51 -5.16
N GLU A 302 -0.37 -20.56 -5.18
CA GLU A 302 0.38 -21.78 -5.48
C GLU A 302 0.08 -22.93 -4.50
N LYS A 303 -0.07 -22.64 -3.20
CA LYS A 303 -0.46 -23.64 -2.18
C LYS A 303 -1.84 -24.26 -2.45
N HIS A 304 -2.72 -23.48 -3.08
CA HIS A 304 -4.08 -23.89 -3.44
C HIS A 304 -4.20 -24.41 -4.89
N ASN A 305 -3.07 -24.76 -5.53
CA ASN A 305 -2.99 -25.20 -6.93
C ASN A 305 -3.57 -24.19 -7.93
N MET A 306 -3.51 -22.89 -7.59
CA MET A 306 -3.94 -21.79 -8.45
C MET A 306 -2.73 -20.93 -8.85
N ALA A 307 -2.90 -20.14 -9.91
CA ALA A 307 -1.98 -19.07 -10.27
C ALA A 307 -2.68 -17.72 -10.06
N CYS A 308 -2.04 -16.82 -9.32
CA CYS A 308 -2.50 -15.45 -9.14
C CYS A 308 -1.90 -14.54 -10.22
N LEU A 309 -2.76 -13.89 -11.00
CA LEU A 309 -2.35 -12.94 -12.03
C LEU A 309 -2.62 -11.52 -11.53
N LEU A 310 -1.56 -10.72 -11.45
CA LEU A 310 -1.63 -9.30 -11.08
C LEU A 310 -1.57 -8.36 -12.28
N HIS A 311 -1.38 -8.87 -13.50
CA HIS A 311 -1.33 -8.05 -14.71
C HIS A 311 -2.65 -7.29 -14.88
N GLU A 312 -2.61 -6.03 -15.32
CA GLU A 312 -3.77 -5.11 -15.36
C GLU A 312 -4.84 -5.55 -16.35
N LYS A 313 -4.45 -6.26 -17.42
CA LYS A 313 -5.35 -6.85 -18.41
C LYS A 313 -4.97 -8.29 -18.80
N PRO A 314 -5.19 -9.31 -17.95
CA PRO A 314 -4.77 -10.69 -18.25
C PRO A 314 -5.53 -11.30 -19.42
N PHE A 315 -6.81 -10.97 -19.57
CA PHE A 315 -7.69 -11.50 -20.60
C PHE A 315 -8.34 -10.37 -21.41
N ALA A 316 -8.36 -10.50 -22.73
CA ALA A 316 -8.99 -9.52 -23.60
C ALA A 316 -10.52 -9.63 -23.54
N GLY A 317 -11.22 -8.49 -23.60
CA GLY A 317 -12.68 -8.43 -23.70
C GLY A 317 -13.46 -8.60 -22.39
N ILE A 318 -12.78 -8.63 -21.24
CA ILE A 318 -13.38 -8.61 -19.89
C ILE A 318 -12.70 -7.53 -19.03
N ASN A 319 -13.20 -7.21 -17.82
CA ASN A 319 -12.61 -6.21 -16.93
C ASN A 319 -11.12 -6.48 -16.67
N GLY A 320 -10.38 -5.38 -16.53
CA GLY A 320 -8.99 -5.45 -16.08
C GLY A 320 -8.91 -5.33 -14.56
N SER A 321 -7.72 -5.55 -14.03
CA SER A 321 -7.42 -5.41 -12.60
C SER A 321 -6.83 -4.04 -12.30
N GLY A 322 -7.49 -3.27 -11.44
CA GLY A 322 -7.01 -2.00 -10.90
C GLY A 322 -6.29 -2.12 -9.57
N LYS A 323 -5.70 -0.99 -9.14
CA LYS A 323 -5.35 -0.77 -7.74
C LYS A 323 -5.82 0.62 -7.30
N HIS A 324 -6.91 0.73 -6.56
CA HIS A 324 -7.40 2.06 -6.19
C HIS A 324 -6.67 2.57 -4.95
N ASN A 325 -6.00 3.72 -5.07
CA ASN A 325 -5.33 4.35 -3.94
C ASN A 325 -6.29 5.33 -3.25
N ASN A 326 -6.83 4.91 -2.11
CA ASN A 326 -7.62 5.80 -1.25
C ASN A 326 -6.69 6.68 -0.40
N TRP A 327 -6.34 7.85 -0.90
CA TRP A 327 -5.36 8.78 -0.35
C TRP A 327 -5.98 9.89 0.51
N SER A 328 -5.35 10.16 1.67
CA SER A 328 -5.71 11.29 2.54
C SER A 328 -4.50 11.81 3.34
N MET A 329 -4.73 12.78 4.24
CA MET A 329 -3.74 13.37 5.12
C MET A 329 -4.28 13.50 6.54
N SER A 330 -3.49 13.07 7.52
CA SER A 330 -3.86 13.07 8.94
C SER A 330 -2.80 13.76 9.79
N THR A 331 -3.23 14.59 10.74
CA THR A 331 -2.34 15.18 11.75
C THR A 331 -1.96 14.16 12.81
N ASN A 332 -0.84 14.37 13.51
CA ASN A 332 -0.45 13.58 14.68
C ASN A 332 -1.47 13.66 15.85
N THR A 333 -2.37 14.66 15.82
CA THR A 333 -3.50 14.79 16.75
C THR A 333 -4.75 14.02 16.32
N GLY A 334 -4.70 13.31 15.18
CA GLY A 334 -5.78 12.44 14.68
C GLY A 334 -6.81 13.13 13.79
N LYS A 335 -6.58 14.38 13.37
CA LYS A 335 -7.50 15.12 12.49
C LYS A 335 -7.21 14.79 11.02
N ASN A 336 -8.22 14.31 10.29
CA ASN A 336 -8.17 14.17 8.84
C ASN A 336 -8.37 15.55 8.18
N LEU A 337 -7.42 15.95 7.32
CA LEU A 337 -7.43 17.25 6.65
C LEU A 337 -8.40 17.32 5.45
N LEU A 338 -8.83 16.18 4.94
CA LEU A 338 -9.82 16.04 3.88
C LEU A 338 -11.23 15.74 4.41
N ASP A 339 -11.44 15.75 5.72
CA ASP A 339 -12.77 15.68 6.30
C ASP A 339 -13.41 17.09 6.32
N GLY A 340 -14.39 17.30 5.44
CA GLY A 340 -15.16 18.55 5.37
C GLY A 340 -16.09 18.77 6.57
N GLY A 341 -16.36 17.73 7.36
CA GLY A 341 -17.29 17.76 8.47
C GLY A 341 -18.75 17.91 8.03
N LYS A 342 -19.62 18.33 8.96
CA LYS A 342 -21.07 18.46 8.71
C LYS A 342 -21.44 19.66 7.83
N THR A 343 -20.60 20.70 7.81
CA THR A 343 -20.83 21.95 7.07
C THR A 343 -19.59 22.34 6.26
N PRO A 344 -19.28 21.61 5.17
CA PRO A 344 -18.06 21.81 4.39
C PRO A 344 -17.88 23.24 3.87
N SER A 345 -18.98 23.92 3.51
CA SER A 345 -18.99 25.32 3.03
C SER A 345 -18.42 26.32 4.05
N SER A 346 -18.52 26.03 5.34
CA SER A 346 -17.99 26.87 6.42
C SER A 346 -16.56 26.51 6.84
N ASN A 347 -16.07 25.34 6.42
CA ASN A 347 -14.77 24.80 6.82
C ASN A 347 -13.66 25.35 5.90
N LYS A 348 -13.21 26.57 6.20
CA LYS A 348 -12.20 27.29 5.40
C LYS A 348 -10.88 26.52 5.25
N GLN A 349 -10.46 25.80 6.29
CA GLN A 349 -9.24 24.98 6.24
C GLN A 349 -9.38 23.86 5.22
N PHE A 350 -10.48 23.10 5.29
CA PHE A 350 -10.78 22.04 4.33
C PHE A 350 -10.87 22.59 2.90
N LEU A 351 -11.61 23.68 2.69
CA LEU A 351 -11.76 24.28 1.36
C LEU A 351 -10.44 24.77 0.76
N LEU A 352 -9.54 25.32 1.58
CA LEU A 352 -8.20 25.72 1.13
C LEU A 352 -7.37 24.49 0.70
N ILE A 353 -7.39 23.43 1.50
CA ILE A 353 -6.66 22.20 1.19
C ILE A 353 -7.24 21.53 -0.06
N LEU A 354 -8.58 21.47 -0.16
CA LEU A 354 -9.29 20.92 -1.31
C LEU A 354 -8.93 21.67 -2.59
N THR A 355 -8.98 23.01 -2.58
CA THR A 355 -8.63 23.83 -3.74
C THR A 355 -7.14 23.73 -4.09
N ALA A 356 -6.25 23.60 -3.11
CA ALA A 356 -4.82 23.34 -3.35
C ALA A 356 -4.60 22.00 -4.06
N ILE A 357 -5.31 20.93 -3.66
CA ILE A 357 -5.25 19.62 -4.33
C ILE A 357 -5.79 19.71 -5.76
N ILE A 358 -6.92 20.38 -5.96
CA ILE A 358 -7.49 20.58 -7.31
C ILE A 358 -6.49 21.28 -8.22
N LYS A 359 -5.86 22.37 -7.73
CA LYS A 359 -4.81 23.08 -8.45
C LYS A 359 -3.60 22.20 -8.74
N ALA A 360 -3.14 21.41 -7.77
CA ALA A 360 -2.00 20.52 -7.96
C ALA A 360 -2.28 19.45 -9.02
N VAL A 361 -3.48 18.86 -9.01
CA VAL A 361 -3.89 17.90 -10.04
C VAL A 361 -3.99 18.58 -11.41
N ASP A 362 -4.54 19.79 -11.49
CA ASP A 362 -4.65 20.54 -12.75
C ASP A 362 -3.28 20.94 -13.34
N GLU A 363 -2.34 21.39 -12.50
CA GLU A 363 -0.99 21.81 -12.93
C GLU A 363 -0.06 20.63 -13.23
N HIS A 364 -0.28 19.48 -12.59
CA HIS A 364 0.62 18.32 -12.68
C HIS A 364 -0.05 17.07 -13.27
N GLN A 365 -1.02 17.25 -14.16
CA GLN A 365 -1.72 16.15 -14.84
C GLN A 365 -0.73 15.18 -15.50
N ASP A 366 0.24 15.70 -16.26
CA ASP A 366 1.22 14.88 -16.95
C ASP A 366 2.04 14.02 -15.98
N LEU A 367 2.41 14.57 -14.82
CA LEU A 367 3.17 13.84 -13.79
C LEU A 367 2.35 12.69 -13.19
N LEU A 368 1.08 12.94 -12.85
CA LEU A 368 0.15 11.92 -12.37
C LEU A 368 -0.16 10.86 -13.42
N ARG A 369 -0.13 11.21 -14.72
CA ARG A 369 -0.31 10.23 -15.79
C ARG A 369 0.93 9.36 -15.96
N ILE A 370 2.13 9.95 -15.85
CA ILE A 370 3.41 9.26 -15.96
C ILE A 370 3.60 8.27 -14.80
N SER A 371 3.19 8.61 -13.58
CA SER A 371 3.34 7.70 -12.41
C SER A 371 2.63 6.37 -12.56
N VAL A 372 1.55 6.33 -13.35
CA VAL A 372 0.73 5.14 -13.61
C VAL A 372 0.90 4.58 -15.03
N ALA A 373 1.88 5.07 -15.78
CA ALA A 373 2.14 4.62 -17.15
C ALA A 373 2.88 3.28 -17.16
N SER A 374 2.28 2.26 -17.77
CA SER A 374 2.92 0.98 -18.04
C SER A 374 2.26 0.30 -19.23
N ALA A 375 3.01 -0.54 -19.95
CA ALA A 375 2.47 -1.29 -21.08
C ALA A 375 1.28 -2.18 -20.68
N GLY A 376 1.30 -2.73 -19.46
CA GLY A 376 0.18 -3.50 -18.91
C GLY A 376 -1.05 -2.64 -18.66
N ASN A 377 -0.88 -1.49 -18.00
CA ASN A 377 -1.96 -0.60 -17.61
C ASN A 377 -2.60 0.12 -18.82
N ASP A 378 -1.85 0.36 -19.90
CA ASP A 378 -2.39 0.91 -21.15
C ASP A 378 -3.38 -0.04 -21.84
N HIS A 379 -3.34 -1.34 -21.57
CA HIS A 379 -4.39 -2.28 -21.99
C HIS A 379 -5.66 -2.22 -21.13
N ARG A 380 -5.60 -1.57 -19.95
CA ARG A 380 -6.69 -1.45 -18.99
C ARG A 380 -7.40 -0.10 -19.09
N LEU A 381 -6.65 1.01 -19.08
CA LEU A 381 -7.22 2.36 -19.04
C LEU A 381 -8.09 2.66 -20.26
N GLY A 382 -9.23 3.32 -20.03
CA GLY A 382 -10.22 3.63 -21.07
C GLY A 382 -11.04 2.42 -21.57
N ALA A 383 -10.95 1.27 -20.91
CA ALA A 383 -11.76 0.10 -21.18
C ALA A 383 -12.89 -0.08 -20.15
N ASN A 384 -13.39 -1.31 -19.98
CA ASN A 384 -14.48 -1.64 -19.07
C ASN A 384 -14.20 -1.19 -17.62
N GLU A 385 -15.01 -0.25 -17.13
CA GLU A 385 -14.99 0.35 -15.77
C GLU A 385 -13.69 1.07 -15.34
N ALA A 386 -12.61 0.89 -16.10
CA ALA A 386 -11.36 1.61 -15.88
C ALA A 386 -11.48 3.07 -16.31
N PRO A 387 -10.87 4.02 -15.57
CA PRO A 387 -10.86 5.42 -15.95
C PRO A 387 -10.15 5.62 -17.30
N PRO A 388 -10.53 6.66 -18.08
CA PRO A 388 -9.79 7.02 -19.29
C PRO A 388 -8.37 7.46 -18.94
N ALA A 389 -7.49 7.51 -19.94
CA ALA A 389 -6.13 8.04 -19.79
C ALA A 389 -6.08 9.56 -19.57
N ILE A 390 -7.23 10.24 -19.64
CA ILE A 390 -7.39 11.68 -19.40
C ILE A 390 -7.65 11.89 -17.92
N LEU A 391 -6.82 12.69 -17.25
CA LEU A 391 -7.02 13.02 -15.85
C LEU A 391 -8.18 14.00 -15.66
N SER A 392 -9.03 13.69 -14.69
CA SER A 392 -10.12 14.56 -14.26
C SER A 392 -10.44 14.31 -12.79
N ILE A 393 -10.97 15.33 -12.13
CA ILE A 393 -11.40 15.26 -10.73
C ILE A 393 -12.91 15.17 -10.67
N PHE A 394 -13.42 14.28 -9.83
CA PHE A 394 -14.83 14.24 -9.45
C PHE A 394 -14.98 14.63 -7.98
N LEU A 395 -15.70 15.72 -7.71
CA LEU A 395 -15.96 16.20 -6.34
C LEU A 395 -17.36 15.85 -5.82
N GLY A 396 -18.27 15.49 -6.73
CA GLY A 396 -19.70 15.38 -6.43
C GLY A 396 -20.44 16.71 -6.44
N GLU A 397 -21.77 16.64 -6.43
CA GLU A 397 -22.64 17.82 -6.64
C GLU A 397 -22.46 18.88 -5.54
N GLU A 398 -22.43 18.47 -4.27
CA GLU A 398 -22.36 19.40 -3.14
C GLU A 398 -21.06 20.22 -3.13
N LEU A 399 -19.91 19.56 -3.21
CA LEU A 399 -18.62 20.25 -3.19
C LEU A 399 -18.41 21.09 -4.45
N THR A 400 -18.87 20.60 -5.61
CA THR A 400 -18.82 21.38 -6.85
C THR A 400 -19.65 22.67 -6.70
N GLY A 401 -20.89 22.56 -6.22
CA GLY A 401 -21.74 23.73 -6.00
C GLY A 401 -21.19 24.72 -4.96
N ILE A 402 -20.51 24.23 -3.92
CA ILE A 402 -19.82 25.09 -2.94
C ILE A 402 -18.69 25.87 -3.63
N LEU A 403 -17.83 25.19 -4.40
CA LEU A 403 -16.71 25.83 -5.08
C LEU A 403 -17.15 26.80 -6.17
N GLU A 404 -18.18 26.45 -6.94
CA GLU A 404 -18.79 27.36 -7.93
C GLU A 404 -19.40 28.59 -7.26
N SER A 405 -20.08 28.42 -6.13
CA SER A 405 -20.62 29.56 -5.38
C SER A 405 -19.50 30.47 -4.88
N LEU A 406 -18.41 29.89 -4.33
CA LEU A 406 -17.24 30.64 -3.91
C LEU A 406 -16.54 31.38 -5.06
N ALA A 407 -16.44 30.76 -6.24
CA ALA A 407 -15.82 31.36 -7.41
C ALA A 407 -16.62 32.54 -8.00
N ASN A 408 -17.93 32.56 -7.76
CA ASN A 408 -18.85 33.60 -8.24
C ASN A 408 -19.29 34.58 -7.14
N ASP A 409 -18.67 34.57 -5.96
CA ASP A 409 -19.04 35.39 -4.79
C ASP A 409 -20.51 35.21 -4.35
N LEU A 410 -21.06 34.00 -4.51
CA LEU A 410 -22.41 33.61 -4.13
C LEU A 410 -22.44 32.80 -2.83
N ILE A 411 -23.58 32.84 -2.13
CA ILE A 411 -23.83 31.99 -0.97
C ILE A 411 -24.38 30.65 -1.45
N TYR A 412 -23.68 29.56 -1.12
CA TYR A 412 -24.19 28.21 -1.36
C TYR A 412 -25.37 27.91 -0.43
N ASN A 413 -26.57 27.76 -0.97
CA ASN A 413 -27.80 27.55 -0.20
C ASN A 413 -28.14 26.08 0.09
N GLY A 414 -27.35 25.14 -0.43
CA GLY A 414 -27.47 23.70 -0.14
C GLY A 414 -28.75 23.03 -0.65
N ASN A 415 -28.62 21.76 -1.01
CA ASN A 415 -29.77 20.86 -1.10
C ASN A 415 -29.88 20.17 0.27
N GLY A 416 -30.87 20.55 1.10
CA GLY A 416 -31.04 19.99 2.44
C GLY A 416 -31.01 18.45 2.48
N HIS A 417 -30.62 17.87 3.62
CA HIS A 417 -30.50 16.41 3.76
C HIS A 417 -31.79 15.69 3.37
N VAL A 418 -31.72 14.84 2.34
CA VAL A 418 -32.85 14.02 1.90
C VAL A 418 -32.86 12.71 2.68
N SER A 419 -33.93 12.44 3.42
CA SER A 419 -34.14 11.12 4.05
C SER A 419 -34.81 10.18 3.06
N MET A 420 -34.23 9.00 2.86
CA MET A 420 -34.83 7.92 2.07
C MET A 420 -35.63 6.99 2.97
N LYS A 421 -36.86 6.71 2.55
CA LYS A 421 -37.73 5.71 3.17
C LYS A 421 -37.81 4.51 2.24
N THR A 422 -37.55 3.32 2.76
CA THR A 422 -37.63 2.06 1.99
C THR A 422 -39.06 1.59 1.76
N GLY A 423 -40.04 2.19 2.45
CA GLY A 423 -41.45 1.77 2.40
C GLY A 423 -41.76 0.54 3.26
N VAL A 424 -40.76 -0.07 3.91
CA VAL A 424 -40.93 -1.22 4.79
C VAL A 424 -40.88 -0.75 6.25
N HIS A 425 -41.95 -0.97 7.01
CA HIS A 425 -42.08 -0.50 8.40
C HIS A 425 -40.98 -0.99 9.35
N ALA A 426 -40.43 -2.18 9.09
CA ALA A 426 -39.36 -2.77 9.90
C ALA A 426 -37.97 -2.18 9.60
N ILE A 427 -37.81 -1.46 8.48
CA ILE A 427 -36.51 -0.92 8.06
C ILE A 427 -36.49 0.58 8.36
N PRO A 428 -35.55 1.07 9.19
CA PRO A 428 -35.46 2.50 9.47
C PRO A 428 -35.14 3.26 8.19
N GLY A 429 -35.72 4.46 8.06
CA GLY A 429 -35.29 5.40 7.04
C GLY A 429 -33.81 5.77 7.25
N PHE A 430 -33.09 5.97 6.17
CA PHE A 430 -31.68 6.36 6.20
C PHE A 430 -31.48 7.68 5.47
N ARG A 431 -30.34 8.32 5.69
CA ARG A 431 -30.01 9.58 5.01
C ARG A 431 -29.38 9.25 3.65
N LYS A 432 -29.83 9.94 2.61
CA LYS A 432 -29.16 9.90 1.30
C LYS A 432 -27.81 10.60 1.44
N ASP A 433 -26.77 10.02 0.88
CA ASP A 433 -25.50 10.71 0.70
C ASP A 433 -25.69 11.94 -0.21
N THR A 434 -24.87 12.97 -0.01
CA THR A 434 -25.03 14.26 -0.68
C THR A 434 -24.57 14.26 -2.14
N THR A 435 -23.87 13.20 -2.57
CA THR A 435 -23.50 12.98 -3.97
C THR A 435 -23.59 11.50 -4.31
N ASP A 436 -23.90 11.22 -5.57
CA ASP A 436 -23.68 9.90 -6.15
C ASP A 436 -22.18 9.67 -6.40
N ARG A 437 -21.77 8.40 -6.55
CA ARG A 437 -20.38 8.01 -6.83
C ARG A 437 -20.17 7.89 -8.34
N ASN A 438 -19.13 8.55 -8.86
CA ASN A 438 -18.66 8.33 -10.23
C ASN A 438 -17.51 7.33 -10.23
N ARG A 439 -17.76 6.11 -10.73
CA ARG A 439 -16.75 5.02 -10.80
C ARG A 439 -15.70 5.22 -11.90
N THR A 440 -15.99 6.01 -12.93
CA THR A 440 -15.10 6.18 -14.10
C THR A 440 -14.14 7.35 -14.00
N SER A 441 -14.28 8.20 -12.96
CA SER A 441 -13.34 9.32 -12.76
C SER A 441 -11.96 8.81 -12.31
N PRO A 442 -10.86 9.26 -12.93
CA PRO A 442 -9.49 8.95 -12.51
C PRO A 442 -9.18 9.31 -11.06
N PHE A 443 -9.57 10.51 -10.62
CA PHE A 443 -9.36 11.01 -9.28
C PHE A 443 -10.71 11.46 -8.72
N ALA A 444 -11.19 10.85 -7.64
CA ALA A 444 -12.52 11.12 -7.12
C ALA A 444 -12.51 11.37 -5.62
N PHE A 445 -13.15 12.44 -5.18
CA PHE A 445 -13.38 12.69 -3.77
C PHE A 445 -14.48 11.76 -3.25
N THR A 446 -14.16 10.92 -2.28
CA THR A 446 -15.08 9.92 -1.71
C THR A 446 -15.34 10.19 -0.23
N GLY A 447 -15.73 11.43 0.06
CA GLY A 447 -16.24 11.89 1.36
C GLY A 447 -15.18 12.53 2.26
N ASN A 448 -14.10 11.81 2.55
CA ASN A 448 -13.02 12.31 3.43
C ASN A 448 -11.61 11.97 2.93
N LYS A 449 -11.51 11.64 1.65
CA LYS A 449 -10.30 11.17 0.96
C LYS A 449 -10.49 11.29 -0.55
N PHE A 450 -9.39 11.25 -1.29
CA PHE A 450 -9.43 11.05 -2.73
C PHE A 450 -9.13 9.60 -3.08
N GLU A 451 -9.78 9.08 -4.10
CA GLU A 451 -9.55 7.76 -4.65
C GLU A 451 -8.90 7.93 -6.03
N PHE A 452 -7.65 7.49 -6.16
CA PHE A 452 -6.91 7.50 -7.42
C PHE A 452 -6.99 6.12 -8.08
N ARG A 453 -7.75 6.03 -9.17
CA ARG A 453 -8.16 4.76 -9.81
C ARG A 453 -7.26 4.32 -10.96
N MET A 454 -6.34 5.18 -11.37
CA MET A 454 -5.52 4.91 -12.56
C MET A 454 -4.39 3.92 -12.29
N VAL A 455 -4.06 3.64 -11.03
CA VAL A 455 -2.93 2.75 -10.69
C VAL A 455 -3.20 1.33 -11.18
N GLY A 456 -2.20 0.70 -11.80
CA GLY A 456 -2.28 -0.68 -12.25
C GLY A 456 -2.19 -1.67 -11.08
N SER A 457 -2.85 -2.81 -11.20
CA SER A 457 -2.83 -3.89 -10.20
C SER A 457 -1.43 -4.46 -9.92
N ASN A 458 -0.48 -4.41 -10.87
CA ASN A 458 0.90 -4.88 -10.65
C ASN A 458 1.88 -3.76 -10.25
N MET A 459 1.46 -2.48 -10.29
CA MET A 459 2.34 -1.35 -10.03
C MET A 459 2.60 -1.13 -8.54
N SER A 460 3.75 -0.57 -8.19
CA SER A 460 4.00 -0.11 -6.82
C SER A 460 3.16 1.14 -6.53
N ILE A 461 2.53 1.20 -5.35
CA ILE A 461 1.82 2.42 -4.94
C ILE A 461 2.77 3.56 -4.56
N ALA A 462 4.06 3.29 -4.39
CA ALA A 462 5.07 4.34 -4.15
C ALA A 462 5.18 5.33 -5.30
N ASP A 463 4.86 4.87 -6.52
CA ASP A 463 4.91 5.71 -7.72
C ASP A 463 3.71 6.66 -7.80
N ALA A 464 2.56 6.27 -7.22
CA ALA A 464 1.24 6.76 -7.55
C ALA A 464 0.62 7.75 -6.56
#